data_AF-A0A2H1WGX4-F1
#
_entry.id   AF-A0A2H1WGX4-F1
#
_cell.length_a   1.000
_cell.length_b   1.000
_cell.length_c   1.000
_cell.angle_alpha   90.00
_cell.angle_beta   90.00
_cell.angle_gamma   90.00
#
_symmetry.space_group_name_H-M   'P 1'
#
loop_
_entity.id
_entity.type
_entity.pdbx_description
1 polymer ?
#
loop_
_entity_poly.entity_id
_entity_poly.type
_entity_poly.pdbx_seq_one_letter_code
_entity_poly.pdbx_strand_id
1 'polypeptide(L)'
;FFRDLPEPLVPHEKHKDLIAALEISDETVRHHEYHRIMSSLPLVARNTARKLFAHLHFLHTMAHANKMGAENLASVWAPTIMPAAMTSNTLQTAWSTKEVFVVRDLIANFESIWEPTEAEKRREAAVRRVIMRVLSNSAPAAPKAAGDLRTWVYVHDKSTCYQITLTPNKTSSDVCIELCEKAKSESHLLMLEEVICNDTMRRIVHIDEVVLDVVLRWSYWDEDDRKHNYLLVKENKILHDMEAMRQTPSVCGELRLATEAMKSFKLHMFEVQNSRLCYFKDKQGSHKIEEWKIKDILWYVGHEIKRNPQSRWAITFIPRNKQKRSKDKPWFGCTIAGAVTEDQLKWMTALMFAEHSTILPTPRLVIT
;
A
#
# COMPACT_ATOMS: atom_id res chain seq x y z
N PHE A 1 -20.86 3.26 26.33
CA PHE A 1 -21.57 3.70 25.11
C PHE A 1 -22.92 3.02 24.95
N PHE A 2 -23.03 1.75 24.49
CA PHE A 2 -24.34 1.13 24.22
C PHE A 2 -25.29 1.06 25.43
N ARG A 3 -24.75 0.86 26.64
CA ARG A 3 -25.54 0.88 27.89
C ARG A 3 -26.06 2.27 28.27
N ASP A 4 -25.43 3.31 27.74
CA ASP A 4 -25.72 4.71 28.06
C ASP A 4 -26.64 5.35 27.02
N LEU A 5 -27.11 4.57 26.04
CA LEU A 5 -28.07 5.04 25.04
C LEU A 5 -29.43 5.28 25.71
N PRO A 6 -30.17 6.34 25.32
CA PRO A 6 -31.53 6.60 25.82
C PRO A 6 -32.49 5.43 25.56
N GLU A 7 -32.26 4.71 24.46
CA GLU A 7 -32.95 3.47 24.10
C GLU A 7 -31.90 2.40 23.77
N PRO A 8 -32.04 1.15 24.26
CA PRO A 8 -31.09 0.10 23.94
C PRO A 8 -31.01 -0.17 22.44
N LEU A 9 -29.86 -0.71 21.98
CA LEU A 9 -29.61 -1.00 20.57
C LEU A 9 -30.71 -1.86 19.94
N VAL A 10 -31.22 -2.83 20.70
CA VAL A 10 -32.48 -3.50 20.40
C VAL A 10 -33.55 -2.89 21.33
N PRO A 11 -34.52 -2.14 20.80
CA PRO A 11 -35.62 -1.56 21.58
C PRO A 11 -36.36 -2.62 22.41
N HIS A 12 -36.78 -2.24 23.62
CA HIS A 12 -37.49 -3.14 24.53
C HIS A 12 -38.78 -3.73 23.94
N GLU A 13 -39.45 -2.98 23.07
CA GLU A 13 -40.64 -3.45 22.35
C GLU A 13 -40.38 -4.70 21.48
N LYS A 14 -39.14 -4.88 20.99
CA LYS A 14 -38.75 -6.03 20.17
C LYS A 14 -38.25 -7.22 20.98
N HIS A 15 -38.00 -7.05 22.28
CA HIS A 15 -37.43 -8.13 23.12
C HIS A 15 -38.40 -9.31 23.21
N LYS A 16 -39.69 -9.05 23.43
CA LYS A 16 -40.72 -10.10 23.52
C LYS A 16 -40.83 -10.90 22.23
N ASP A 17 -40.79 -10.24 21.08
CA ASP A 17 -40.88 -10.89 19.77
C ASP A 17 -39.66 -11.79 19.52
N LEU A 18 -38.45 -11.29 19.83
CA LEU A 18 -37.22 -12.07 19.69
C LEU A 18 -37.18 -13.27 20.64
N ILE A 19 -37.67 -13.11 21.87
CA ILE A 19 -37.76 -14.19 22.85
C ILE A 19 -38.82 -15.22 22.40
N ALA A 20 -39.95 -14.78 21.84
CA ALA A 20 -40.97 -15.69 21.30
C ALA A 20 -40.43 -16.49 20.10
N ALA A 21 -39.61 -15.87 19.24
CA ALA A 21 -38.95 -16.56 18.14
C ALA A 21 -38.01 -17.69 18.62
N LEU A 22 -37.46 -17.60 19.84
CA LEU A 22 -36.63 -18.65 20.43
C LEU A 22 -37.39 -19.99 20.63
N GLU A 23 -38.71 -19.92 20.82
CA GLU A 23 -39.58 -21.10 21.01
C GLU A 23 -39.86 -21.85 19.69
N ILE A 24 -39.48 -21.28 18.54
CA ILE A 24 -39.61 -21.92 17.23
C ILE A 24 -38.56 -23.05 17.12
N SER A 25 -39.05 -24.29 17.00
CA SER A 25 -38.20 -25.47 16.93
C SER A 25 -37.42 -25.59 15.61
N ASP A 26 -38.05 -25.19 14.49
CA ASP A 26 -37.39 -25.18 13.18
C ASP A 26 -36.41 -24.00 13.09
N GLU A 27 -35.12 -24.31 12.96
CA GLU A 27 -34.06 -23.30 12.94
C GLU A 27 -34.16 -22.34 11.75
N THR A 28 -34.56 -22.85 10.58
CA THR A 28 -34.69 -22.02 9.38
C THR A 28 -35.81 -21.02 9.58
N VAL A 29 -36.97 -21.46 10.08
CA VAL A 29 -38.09 -20.58 10.40
C VAL A 29 -37.72 -19.59 11.49
N ARG A 30 -36.98 -20.03 12.52
CA ARG A 30 -36.47 -19.15 13.58
C ARG A 30 -35.54 -18.07 13.03
N HIS A 31 -34.62 -18.40 12.13
CA HIS A 31 -33.71 -17.43 11.51
C HIS A 31 -34.45 -16.40 10.65
N HIS A 32 -35.45 -16.84 9.88
CA HIS A 32 -36.30 -15.93 9.10
C HIS A 32 -37.08 -14.96 10.00
N GLU A 33 -37.58 -15.44 11.14
CA GLU A 33 -38.28 -14.58 12.09
C GLU A 33 -37.33 -13.58 12.77
N TYR A 34 -36.11 -14.00 13.13
CA TYR A 34 -35.07 -13.07 13.58
C TYR A 34 -34.75 -12.02 12.53
N HIS A 35 -34.59 -12.41 11.26
CA HIS A 35 -34.34 -11.47 10.17
C HIS A 35 -35.47 -10.45 10.05
N ARG A 36 -36.73 -10.90 10.07
CA ARG A 36 -37.91 -10.03 9.99
C ARG A 36 -37.93 -9.01 11.12
N ILE A 37 -37.69 -9.43 12.36
CA ILE A 37 -37.70 -8.56 13.54
C ILE A 37 -36.54 -7.56 13.48
N MET A 38 -35.31 -8.03 13.23
CA MET A 38 -34.12 -7.17 13.17
C MET A 38 -34.17 -6.17 12.00
N SER A 39 -34.79 -6.55 10.88
CA SER A 39 -35.01 -5.65 9.74
C SER A 39 -36.06 -4.58 9.99
N SER A 40 -36.96 -4.79 10.97
CA SER A 40 -37.98 -3.82 11.41
C SER A 40 -37.46 -2.73 12.35
N LEU A 41 -36.20 -2.82 12.79
CA LEU A 41 -35.57 -1.82 13.64
C LEU A 41 -35.42 -0.47 12.90
N PRO A 42 -35.41 0.67 13.64
CA PRO A 42 -35.08 1.97 13.07
C PRO A 42 -33.74 1.92 12.30
N LEU A 43 -33.64 2.66 11.19
CA LEU A 43 -32.51 2.58 10.25
C LEU A 43 -31.14 2.60 10.94
N VAL A 44 -30.95 3.53 11.88
CA VAL A 44 -29.67 3.70 12.60
C VAL A 44 -29.40 2.49 13.51
N ALA A 45 -30.39 2.06 14.29
CA ALA A 45 -30.27 0.90 15.17
C ALA A 45 -30.02 -0.38 14.36
N ARG A 46 -30.74 -0.58 13.26
CA ARG A 46 -30.57 -1.72 12.34
C ARG A 46 -29.16 -1.81 11.77
N ASN A 47 -28.67 -0.71 11.20
CA ASN A 47 -27.33 -0.67 10.59
C ASN A 47 -26.23 -0.89 11.64
N THR A 48 -26.42 -0.32 12.83
CA THR A 48 -25.49 -0.49 13.96
C THR A 48 -25.50 -1.93 14.46
N ALA A 49 -26.68 -2.53 14.65
CA ALA A 49 -26.84 -3.92 15.05
C ALA A 49 -26.21 -4.87 14.03
N ARG A 50 -26.49 -4.69 12.72
CA ARG A 50 -25.86 -5.48 11.65
C ARG A 50 -24.34 -5.45 11.76
N LYS A 51 -23.75 -4.26 11.92
CA LYS A 51 -22.29 -4.11 12.00
C LYS A 51 -21.70 -4.75 13.26
N LEU A 52 -22.39 -4.60 14.40
CA LEU A 52 -22.00 -5.22 15.66
C LEU A 52 -22.05 -6.75 15.56
N PHE A 53 -23.17 -7.31 15.13
CA PHE A 53 -23.34 -8.77 15.00
C PHE A 53 -22.40 -9.36 13.94
N ALA A 54 -22.11 -8.65 12.85
CA ALA A 54 -21.07 -9.06 11.89
C ALA A 54 -19.70 -9.21 12.58
N HIS A 55 -19.32 -8.24 13.41
CA HIS A 55 -18.05 -8.29 14.15
C HIS A 55 -18.03 -9.41 15.21
N LEU A 56 -19.11 -9.59 15.96
CA LEU A 56 -19.21 -10.66 16.94
C LEU A 56 -19.21 -12.04 16.28
N HIS A 57 -19.86 -12.19 15.12
CA HIS A 57 -19.79 -13.40 14.31
C HIS A 57 -18.35 -13.66 13.86
N PHE A 58 -17.65 -12.65 13.35
CA PHE A 58 -16.23 -12.77 13.00
C PHE A 58 -15.40 -13.31 14.18
N LEU A 59 -15.56 -12.74 15.39
CA LEU A 59 -14.88 -13.22 16.59
C LEU A 59 -15.24 -14.68 16.91
N HIS A 60 -16.52 -15.03 16.81
CA HIS A 60 -17.00 -16.38 17.02
C HIS A 60 -16.38 -17.40 16.04
N THR A 61 -16.23 -17.07 14.75
CA THR A 61 -15.57 -17.96 13.78
C THR A 61 -14.09 -18.23 14.11
N MET A 62 -13.50 -17.40 14.98
CA MET A 62 -12.13 -17.51 15.49
C MET A 62 -12.05 -18.07 16.92
N ALA A 63 -13.13 -18.66 17.44
CA ALA A 63 -13.20 -19.19 18.81
C ALA A 63 -12.07 -20.18 19.16
N HIS A 64 -11.53 -20.91 18.18
CA HIS A 64 -10.39 -21.81 18.38
C HIS A 64 -9.14 -21.08 18.90
N ALA A 65 -8.93 -19.83 18.45
CA ALA A 65 -7.79 -18.99 18.81
C ALA A 65 -8.08 -18.06 20.00
N ASN A 66 -9.20 -17.33 19.98
CA ASN A 66 -9.51 -16.32 21.00
C ASN A 66 -10.31 -16.86 22.21
N LYS A 67 -10.75 -18.13 22.17
CA LYS A 67 -11.58 -18.80 23.19
C LYS A 67 -12.95 -18.15 23.45
N MET A 68 -13.40 -17.25 22.57
CA MET A 68 -14.67 -16.56 22.64
C MET A 68 -15.66 -17.16 21.63
N GLY A 69 -16.35 -18.23 22.04
CA GLY A 69 -17.50 -18.76 21.31
C GLY A 69 -18.74 -17.87 21.41
N ALA A 70 -19.78 -18.16 20.62
CA ALA A 70 -21.03 -17.40 20.62
C ALA A 70 -21.67 -17.32 22.00
N GLU A 71 -21.62 -18.40 22.80
CA GLU A 71 -22.11 -18.41 24.19
C GLU A 71 -21.37 -17.41 25.09
N ASN A 72 -20.03 -17.42 25.03
CA ASN A 72 -19.20 -16.50 25.83
C ASN A 72 -19.42 -15.05 25.42
N LEU A 73 -19.52 -14.80 24.10
CA LEU A 73 -19.79 -13.46 23.57
C LEU A 73 -21.19 -12.98 23.97
N ALA A 74 -22.21 -13.83 23.82
CA ALA A 74 -23.58 -13.49 24.18
C ALA A 74 -23.74 -13.18 25.67
N SER A 75 -23.10 -13.96 26.54
CA SER A 75 -23.14 -13.73 27.99
C SER A 75 -22.62 -12.33 28.38
N VAL A 76 -21.62 -11.83 27.66
CA VAL A 76 -21.05 -10.49 27.90
C VAL A 76 -21.89 -9.38 27.23
N TRP A 77 -22.38 -9.62 26.02
CA TRP A 77 -23.01 -8.60 25.19
C TRP A 77 -24.52 -8.47 25.40
N ALA A 78 -25.22 -9.53 25.78
CA ALA A 78 -26.67 -9.50 25.96
C ALA A 78 -27.15 -8.43 26.95
N PRO A 79 -26.52 -8.23 28.14
CA PRO A 79 -26.92 -7.16 29.06
C PRO A 79 -26.79 -5.75 28.48
N THR A 80 -26.02 -5.59 27.40
CA THR A 80 -25.78 -4.31 26.74
C THR A 80 -26.64 -4.12 25.49
N ILE A 81 -26.97 -5.20 24.77
CA ILE A 81 -27.75 -5.15 23.53
C ILE A 81 -29.25 -5.27 23.81
N MET A 82 -29.61 -6.18 24.72
CA MET A 82 -30.98 -6.48 25.15
C MET A 82 -31.04 -6.48 26.68
N PRO A 83 -30.91 -5.31 27.34
CA PRO A 83 -31.03 -5.23 28.78
C PRO A 83 -32.44 -5.68 29.21
N ALA A 84 -32.52 -6.53 30.23
CA ALA A 84 -33.81 -6.88 30.82
C ALA A 84 -34.48 -5.61 31.37
N ALA A 85 -35.79 -5.44 31.14
CA ALA A 85 -36.53 -4.31 31.69
C ALA A 85 -36.36 -4.28 33.22
N MET A 86 -35.98 -3.13 33.78
CA MET A 86 -35.84 -2.96 35.23
C MET A 86 -37.24 -3.07 35.86
N THR A 87 -37.61 -4.27 36.30
CA THR A 87 -38.77 -4.44 37.18
C THR A 87 -38.32 -4.11 38.60
N SER A 88 -39.08 -3.25 39.26
CA SER A 88 -38.72 -2.54 40.49
C SER A 88 -38.54 -3.40 41.74
N ASN A 89 -38.35 -4.73 41.65
CA ASN A 89 -38.41 -5.57 42.85
C ASN A 89 -37.58 -6.85 42.89
N THR A 90 -36.42 -6.91 42.22
CA THR A 90 -35.38 -7.89 42.59
C THR A 90 -34.01 -7.46 42.10
N LEU A 91 -33.02 -7.51 43.00
CA LEU A 91 -31.60 -7.36 42.73
C LEU A 91 -31.18 -8.19 41.50
N GLN A 92 -30.96 -7.52 40.38
CA GLN A 92 -29.79 -7.62 39.47
C GLN A 92 -29.15 -8.99 39.16
N THR A 93 -29.86 -10.11 39.30
CA THR A 93 -29.23 -11.45 39.15
C THR A 93 -30.03 -12.47 38.36
N ALA A 94 -31.23 -12.14 37.88
CA ALA A 94 -31.87 -12.89 36.81
C ALA A 94 -31.55 -12.20 35.48
N TRP A 95 -30.29 -12.29 35.03
CA TRP A 95 -30.04 -12.14 33.59
C TRP A 95 -30.95 -13.15 32.91
N SER A 96 -32.00 -12.69 32.22
CA SER A 96 -32.91 -13.67 31.64
C SER A 96 -32.12 -14.46 30.60
N THR A 97 -32.03 -15.76 30.84
CA THR A 97 -31.28 -16.70 30.00
C THR A 97 -31.74 -16.61 28.55
N LYS A 98 -32.99 -16.18 28.32
CA LYS A 98 -33.59 -16.08 26.98
C LYS A 98 -32.96 -15.00 26.10
N GLU A 99 -32.65 -13.80 26.61
CA GLU A 99 -31.99 -12.76 25.81
C GLU A 99 -30.55 -13.16 25.48
N VAL A 100 -29.86 -13.85 26.39
CA VAL A 100 -28.54 -14.44 26.11
C VAL A 100 -28.65 -15.42 24.96
N PHE A 101 -29.64 -16.32 24.97
CA PHE A 101 -29.85 -17.26 23.87
C PHE A 101 -30.21 -16.59 22.54
N VAL A 102 -31.05 -15.55 22.56
CA VAL A 102 -31.35 -14.76 21.37
C VAL A 102 -30.07 -14.13 20.80
N VAL A 103 -29.29 -13.45 21.64
CA VAL A 103 -28.05 -12.80 21.20
C VAL A 103 -27.04 -13.82 20.69
N ARG A 104 -26.97 -15.00 21.33
CA ARG A 104 -26.16 -16.11 20.84
C ARG A 104 -26.58 -16.56 19.45
N ASP A 105 -27.87 -16.78 19.22
CA ASP A 105 -28.38 -17.22 17.92
C ASP A 105 -28.10 -16.17 16.83
N LEU A 106 -28.25 -14.88 17.15
CA LEU A 106 -27.92 -13.76 16.26
C LEU A 106 -26.42 -13.68 15.92
N ILE A 107 -25.52 -14.11 16.82
CA ILE A 107 -24.07 -14.18 16.58
C ILE A 107 -23.72 -15.43 15.78
N ALA A 108 -24.19 -16.60 16.21
CA ALA A 108 -23.81 -17.89 15.63
C ALA A 108 -24.31 -18.03 14.19
N ASN A 109 -25.54 -17.55 13.93
CA ASN A 109 -26.25 -17.73 12.67
C ASN A 109 -26.33 -16.42 11.86
N PHE A 110 -25.31 -15.57 11.97
CA PHE A 110 -25.30 -14.26 11.32
C PHE A 110 -25.54 -14.34 9.81
N GLU A 111 -24.93 -15.30 9.11
CA GLU A 111 -25.04 -15.39 7.66
C GLU A 111 -26.46 -15.75 7.19
N SER A 112 -27.19 -16.59 7.92
CA SER A 112 -28.58 -16.95 7.59
C SER A 112 -29.57 -15.87 8.00
N ILE A 113 -29.30 -15.13 9.09
CA ILE A 113 -30.21 -14.12 9.61
C ILE A 113 -30.04 -12.77 8.91
N TRP A 114 -28.82 -12.38 8.53
CA TRP A 114 -28.54 -11.06 7.97
C TRP A 114 -28.22 -11.09 6.47
N GLU A 115 -28.09 -12.27 5.86
CA GLU A 115 -27.90 -12.45 4.42
C GLU A 115 -26.83 -11.50 3.84
N PRO A 116 -25.56 -11.56 4.30
CA PRO A 116 -24.52 -10.72 3.75
C PRO A 116 -24.28 -11.01 2.27
N THR A 117 -24.03 -9.95 1.51
CA THR A 117 -23.69 -10.04 0.08
C THR A 117 -22.41 -10.83 -0.13
N GLU A 118 -22.26 -11.45 -1.30
CA GLU A 118 -21.02 -12.16 -1.66
C GLU A 118 -19.77 -11.26 -1.60
N ALA A 119 -19.93 -9.96 -1.86
CA ALA A 119 -18.86 -8.99 -1.70
C ALA A 119 -18.46 -8.80 -0.23
N GLU A 120 -19.43 -8.74 0.69
CA GLU A 120 -19.17 -8.70 2.14
C GLU A 120 -18.44 -9.95 2.62
N LYS A 121 -18.93 -11.14 2.24
CA LYS A 121 -18.30 -12.42 2.60
C LYS A 121 -16.84 -12.50 2.11
N ARG A 122 -16.58 -12.11 0.85
CA ARG A 122 -15.21 -12.08 0.29
C ARG A 122 -14.28 -11.12 1.03
N ARG A 123 -14.78 -9.94 1.43
CA ARG A 123 -13.99 -8.97 2.21
C ARG A 123 -13.60 -9.54 3.57
N GLU A 124 -14.57 -10.10 4.31
CA GLU A 124 -14.31 -10.70 5.62
C GLU A 124 -13.36 -11.91 5.51
N ALA A 125 -13.50 -12.75 4.48
CA ALA A 125 -12.58 -13.85 4.22
C ALA A 125 -11.14 -13.37 3.91
N ALA A 126 -10.99 -12.24 3.22
CA ALA A 126 -9.68 -11.63 2.99
C ALA A 126 -9.05 -11.11 4.29
N VAL A 127 -9.81 -10.38 5.11
CA VAL A 127 -9.38 -9.90 6.43
C VAL A 127 -8.98 -11.06 7.33
N ARG A 128 -9.80 -12.11 7.41
CA ARG A 128 -9.52 -13.32 8.18
C ARG A 128 -8.23 -14.00 7.74
N ARG A 129 -7.99 -14.13 6.43
CA ARG A 129 -6.73 -14.71 5.92
C ARG A 129 -5.51 -13.91 6.36
N VAL A 130 -5.59 -12.58 6.33
CA VAL A 130 -4.49 -11.71 6.82
C VAL A 130 -4.27 -11.89 8.31
N ILE A 131 -5.34 -11.87 9.12
CA ILE A 131 -5.25 -12.05 10.58
C ILE A 131 -4.68 -13.42 10.91
N MET A 132 -5.15 -14.49 10.26
CA MET A 132 -4.59 -15.84 10.47
C MET A 132 -3.12 -15.91 10.09
N ARG A 133 -2.69 -15.26 8.99
CA ARG A 133 -1.27 -15.18 8.61
C ARG A 133 -0.43 -14.45 9.66
N VAL A 134 -0.96 -13.38 10.25
CA VAL A 134 -0.27 -12.61 11.30
C VAL A 134 -0.19 -13.42 12.61
N LEU A 135 -1.28 -14.08 13.01
CA LEU A 135 -1.35 -14.88 14.24
C LEU A 135 -0.59 -16.21 14.14
N SER A 136 -0.60 -16.86 12.96
CA SER A 136 0.17 -18.08 12.70
C SER A 136 1.68 -17.81 12.64
N ASN A 137 2.05 -16.57 12.31
CA ASN A 137 3.41 -16.07 12.49
C ASN A 137 3.69 -15.75 13.96
N SER A 138 3.50 -16.74 14.83
CA SER A 138 4.26 -16.88 16.07
C SER A 138 5.69 -17.36 15.74
N ALA A 139 6.32 -16.72 14.75
CA ALA A 139 7.75 -16.61 14.79
C ALA A 139 8.05 -15.88 16.12
N PRO A 140 9.03 -16.33 16.94
CA PRO A 140 9.52 -15.50 18.02
C PRO A 140 9.76 -14.11 17.41
N ALA A 141 9.25 -13.05 18.05
CA ALA A 141 9.53 -11.68 17.63
C ALA A 141 10.98 -11.66 17.18
N ALA A 142 11.22 -11.48 15.88
CA ALA A 142 12.55 -11.66 15.31
C ALA A 142 13.49 -10.90 16.24
N PRO A 143 14.45 -11.60 16.89
CA PRO A 143 15.18 -11.04 18.02
C PRO A 143 15.75 -9.71 17.56
N LYS A 144 15.18 -8.56 18.00
CA LYS A 144 15.32 -7.21 17.39
C LYS A 144 16.27 -7.29 16.21
N ALA A 145 15.75 -7.72 15.04
CA ALA A 145 16.62 -8.21 13.98
C ALA A 145 17.74 -7.19 13.80
N ALA A 146 18.97 -7.61 14.06
CA ALA A 146 20.14 -6.82 13.71
C ALA A 146 20.07 -6.62 12.19
N GLY A 147 19.48 -5.50 11.76
CA GLY A 147 18.97 -5.36 10.40
C GLY A 147 18.00 -4.20 10.19
N ASP A 148 17.32 -3.70 11.24
CA ASP A 148 16.52 -2.47 11.14
C ASP A 148 17.44 -1.25 10.98
N LEU A 149 17.47 -0.67 9.78
CA LEU A 149 18.28 0.50 9.48
C LEU A 149 17.42 1.76 9.69
N ARG A 150 17.87 2.66 10.56
CA ARG A 150 17.25 3.99 10.66
C ARG A 150 17.88 4.92 9.62
N THR A 151 17.04 5.59 8.85
CA THR A 151 17.47 6.60 7.88
C THR A 151 16.66 7.88 8.02
N TRP A 152 17.23 8.98 7.55
CA TRP A 152 16.53 10.26 7.42
C TRP A 152 15.92 10.37 6.03
N VAL A 153 14.66 10.77 5.97
CA VAL A 153 13.93 11.04 4.73
C VAL A 153 13.45 12.48 4.74
N TYR A 154 13.78 13.22 3.69
CA TYR A 154 13.32 14.58 3.50
C TYR A 154 11.87 14.60 2.99
N VAL A 155 11.13 15.67 3.29
CA VAL A 155 9.75 15.86 2.83
C VAL A 155 9.63 17.21 2.14
N HIS A 156 9.08 17.22 0.93
CA HIS A 156 8.97 18.34 -0.02
C HIS A 156 10.30 18.84 -0.58
N ASP A 157 11.21 19.19 0.32
CA ASP A 157 12.53 19.71 -0.01
C ASP A 157 13.55 19.35 1.09
N LYS A 158 14.77 19.88 0.98
CA LYS A 158 15.87 19.59 1.89
C LYS A 158 15.80 20.36 3.22
N SER A 159 14.68 21.00 3.55
CA SER A 159 14.49 21.76 4.80
C SER A 159 14.13 20.86 5.98
N THR A 160 13.26 19.88 5.75
CA THR A 160 12.63 19.10 6.81
C THR A 160 12.89 17.63 6.58
N CYS A 161 13.47 16.96 7.58
CA CYS A 161 13.73 15.52 7.54
C CYS A 161 13.12 14.81 8.75
N TYR A 162 12.69 13.57 8.51
CA TYR A 162 12.11 12.70 9.52
C TYR A 162 12.88 11.38 9.55
N GLN A 163 13.12 10.88 10.74
CA GLN A 163 13.78 9.60 10.92
C GLN A 163 12.73 8.48 10.79
N ILE A 164 13.00 7.54 9.89
CA ILE A 164 12.17 6.35 9.70
C ILE A 164 12.98 5.09 9.97
N THR A 165 12.29 4.01 10.33
CA THR A 165 12.89 2.67 10.43
C THR A 165 12.62 1.91 9.13
N LEU A 166 13.69 1.43 8.48
CA LEU A 166 13.62 0.59 7.29
C LEU A 166 13.70 -0.88 7.70
N THR A 167 12.67 -1.63 7.32
CA THR A 167 12.64 -3.09 7.46
C THR A 167 12.81 -3.73 6.08
N PRO A 168 13.17 -5.03 6.00
CA PRO A 168 13.34 -5.73 4.72
C PRO A 168 12.10 -5.79 3.81
N ASN A 169 10.92 -5.47 4.34
CA ASN A 169 9.67 -5.47 3.58
C ASN A 169 9.09 -4.07 3.37
N LYS A 170 9.73 -3.01 3.90
CA LYS A 170 9.19 -1.65 3.85
C LYS A 170 9.37 -1.08 2.45
N THR A 171 8.26 -0.88 1.76
CA THR A 171 8.23 -0.39 0.38
C THR A 171 8.25 1.14 0.32
N SER A 172 8.51 1.68 -0.88
CA SER A 172 8.34 3.11 -1.18
C SER A 172 6.94 3.61 -0.81
N SER A 173 5.91 2.82 -1.12
CA SER A 173 4.53 3.14 -0.75
C SER A 173 4.35 3.23 0.77
N ASP A 174 4.92 2.30 1.54
CA ASP A 174 4.85 2.33 3.01
C ASP A 174 5.53 3.57 3.59
N VAL A 175 6.64 4.03 3.00
CA VAL A 175 7.31 5.29 3.40
C VAL A 175 6.41 6.49 3.11
N CYS A 176 5.78 6.55 1.93
CA CYS A 176 4.84 7.62 1.61
C CYS A 176 3.63 7.63 2.56
N ILE A 177 3.15 6.46 2.99
CA ILE A 177 2.07 6.34 3.97
C ILE A 177 2.52 6.83 5.35
N GLU A 178 3.70 6.41 5.82
CA GLU A 178 4.22 6.82 7.13
C GLU A 178 4.47 8.33 7.23
N LEU A 179 4.84 8.96 6.12
CA LEU A 179 5.19 10.39 6.07
C LEU A 179 4.08 11.28 5.52
N CYS A 180 2.89 10.76 5.18
CA CYS A 180 1.83 11.55 4.54
C CYS A 180 1.32 12.70 5.41
N GLU A 181 1.12 12.45 6.71
CA GLU A 181 0.70 13.48 7.68
C GLU A 181 1.75 14.59 7.80
N LYS A 182 3.03 14.21 7.79
CA LYS A 182 4.16 15.15 7.84
C LYS A 182 4.26 15.97 6.56
N ALA A 183 3.94 15.36 5.42
CA ALA A 183 3.83 16.00 4.13
C ALA A 183 2.57 16.86 3.98
N LYS A 184 1.58 16.73 4.88
CA LYS A 184 0.27 17.40 4.76
C LYS A 184 -0.42 17.11 3.42
N SER A 185 -0.28 15.88 2.95
CA SER A 185 -0.84 15.40 1.68
C SER A 185 -1.32 13.96 1.84
N GLU A 186 -2.20 13.50 0.95
CA GLU A 186 -2.62 12.10 0.97
C GLU A 186 -1.50 11.20 0.44
N SER A 187 -1.35 10.02 1.03
CA SER A 187 -0.26 9.09 0.69
C SER A 187 -0.23 8.69 -0.79
N HIS A 188 -1.39 8.68 -1.45
CA HIS A 188 -1.50 8.34 -2.87
C HIS A 188 -1.12 9.46 -3.84
N LEU A 189 -0.96 10.69 -3.33
CA LEU A 189 -0.47 11.85 -4.07
C LEU A 189 1.04 12.07 -3.86
N LEU A 190 1.71 11.15 -3.17
CA LEU A 190 3.13 11.21 -2.84
C LEU A 190 3.92 10.15 -3.60
N MET A 191 5.20 10.44 -3.82
CA MET A 191 6.20 9.51 -4.31
C MET A 191 7.51 9.69 -3.55
N LEU A 192 8.35 8.65 -3.58
CA LEU A 192 9.70 8.68 -3.05
C LEU A 192 10.71 8.85 -4.20
N GLU A 193 11.62 9.81 -4.06
CA GLU A 193 12.79 9.98 -4.92
C GLU A 193 14.05 9.56 -4.14
N GLU A 194 14.97 8.86 -4.82
CA GLU A 194 16.37 8.83 -4.41
C GLU A 194 17.12 9.93 -5.14
N VAL A 195 17.88 10.72 -4.40
CA VAL A 195 18.69 11.83 -4.91
C VAL A 195 20.15 11.51 -4.65
N ILE A 196 20.97 11.57 -5.71
CA ILE A 196 22.36 11.11 -5.69
C ILE A 196 23.29 12.14 -6.33
N CYS A 197 24.61 11.93 -6.16
CA CYS A 197 25.67 12.73 -6.78
C CYS A 197 25.48 14.25 -6.57
N ASN A 198 25.31 14.68 -5.32
CA ASN A 198 25.14 16.09 -4.94
C ASN A 198 23.97 16.78 -5.67
N ASP A 199 22.77 16.22 -5.53
CA ASP A 199 21.53 16.82 -6.05
C ASP A 199 21.38 16.85 -7.59
N THR A 200 22.35 16.28 -8.32
CA THR A 200 22.39 16.38 -9.80
C THR A 200 21.62 15.28 -10.51
N MET A 201 21.34 14.18 -9.82
CA MET A 201 20.65 13.02 -10.38
C MET A 201 19.57 12.52 -9.44
N ARG A 202 18.39 12.25 -10.00
CA ARG A 202 17.19 11.85 -9.26
C ARG A 202 16.54 10.65 -9.92
N ARG A 203 16.10 9.68 -9.12
CA ARG A 203 15.32 8.54 -9.61
C ARG A 203 14.06 8.39 -8.76
N ILE A 204 12.93 8.16 -9.42
CA ILE A 204 11.70 7.79 -8.74
C ILE A 204 11.86 6.35 -8.24
N VAL A 205 11.67 6.14 -6.94
CA VAL A 205 11.66 4.82 -6.33
C VAL A 205 10.24 4.27 -6.45
N HIS A 206 10.08 3.21 -7.24
CA HIS A 206 8.77 2.65 -7.57
C HIS A 206 8.01 2.22 -6.31
N ILE A 207 6.67 2.29 -6.35
CA ILE A 207 5.79 2.04 -5.20
C ILE A 207 6.07 0.71 -4.47
N ASP A 208 6.43 -0.33 -5.22
CA ASP A 208 6.72 -1.68 -4.71
C ASP A 208 8.22 -1.92 -4.40
N GLU A 209 9.12 -0.97 -4.68
CA GLU A 209 10.54 -1.15 -4.37
C GLU A 209 10.77 -1.09 -2.86
N VAL A 210 11.56 -2.04 -2.35
CA VAL A 210 12.01 -2.09 -0.95
C VAL A 210 13.05 -0.99 -0.73
N VAL A 211 12.77 -0.09 0.20
CA VAL A 211 13.61 1.09 0.45
C VAL A 211 14.93 0.72 1.12
N LEU A 212 14.94 -0.36 1.90
CA LEU A 212 16.18 -0.90 2.47
C LEU A 212 17.18 -1.28 1.38
N ASP A 213 16.73 -1.93 0.30
CA ASP A 213 17.59 -2.34 -0.82
C ASP A 213 18.17 -1.12 -1.54
N VAL A 214 17.40 -0.03 -1.66
CA VAL A 214 17.86 1.24 -2.22
C VAL A 214 19.03 1.81 -1.40
N VAL A 215 18.85 1.92 -0.08
CA VAL A 215 19.88 2.51 0.81
C VAL A 215 21.12 1.61 0.90
N LEU A 216 20.94 0.29 1.00
CA LEU A 216 22.05 -0.66 1.03
C LEU A 216 22.84 -0.66 -0.29
N ARG A 217 22.19 -0.42 -1.43
CA ARG A 217 22.86 -0.33 -2.74
C ARG A 217 23.94 0.75 -2.76
N TRP A 218 23.73 1.88 -2.08
CA TRP A 218 24.71 2.96 -2.02
C TRP A 218 26.02 2.53 -1.35
N SER A 219 26.01 1.55 -0.45
CA SER A 219 27.21 1.07 0.25
C SER A 219 28.25 0.45 -0.69
N TYR A 220 27.82 -0.04 -1.86
CA TYR A 220 28.68 -0.63 -2.87
C TYR A 220 29.32 0.41 -3.81
N TRP A 221 28.86 1.66 -3.76
CA TRP A 221 29.36 2.73 -4.63
C TRP A 221 30.61 3.40 -4.08
N ASP A 222 31.32 4.12 -4.95
CA ASP A 222 32.43 4.97 -4.55
C ASP A 222 31.97 6.06 -3.58
N GLU A 223 32.85 6.47 -2.67
CA GLU A 223 32.50 7.46 -1.64
C GLU A 223 31.96 8.76 -2.25
N ASP A 224 32.56 9.22 -3.34
CA ASP A 224 32.14 10.41 -4.08
C ASP A 224 30.72 10.31 -4.66
N ASP A 225 30.23 9.10 -4.93
CA ASP A 225 28.91 8.84 -5.54
C ASP A 225 27.82 8.65 -4.50
N ARG A 226 28.18 8.24 -3.28
CA ARG A 226 27.24 7.99 -2.18
C ARG A 226 27.22 9.09 -1.13
N LYS A 227 28.28 9.89 -1.04
CA LYS A 227 28.32 11.03 -0.12
C LYS A 227 27.22 11.99 -0.52
N HIS A 228 26.36 12.32 0.44
CA HIS A 228 25.18 13.16 0.25
C HIS A 228 24.01 12.52 -0.51
N ASN A 229 23.96 11.20 -0.68
CA ASN A 229 22.73 10.56 -1.14
C ASN A 229 21.65 10.68 -0.06
N TYR A 230 20.41 10.91 -0.50
CA TYR A 230 19.27 10.99 0.41
C TYR A 230 17.98 10.56 -0.28
N LEU A 231 16.96 10.31 0.54
CA LEU A 231 15.60 10.02 0.10
C LEU A 231 14.73 11.26 0.31
N LEU A 232 13.81 11.49 -0.62
CA LEU A 232 12.90 12.64 -0.62
C LEU A 232 11.47 12.17 -0.94
N VAL A 233 10.53 12.45 -0.04
CA VAL A 233 9.10 12.33 -0.31
C VAL A 233 8.58 13.66 -0.86
N LYS A 234 7.82 13.62 -1.95
CA LYS A 234 7.22 14.81 -2.58
C LYS A 234 5.97 14.44 -3.39
N GLU A 235 5.28 15.44 -3.95
CA GLU A 235 4.10 15.19 -4.78
C GLU A 235 4.43 14.45 -6.08
N ASN A 236 3.53 13.56 -6.49
CA ASN A 236 3.71 12.65 -7.61
C ASN A 236 3.06 13.10 -8.93
N LYS A 237 2.92 14.41 -9.16
CA LYS A 237 2.31 14.97 -10.39
C LYS A 237 2.90 14.37 -11.67
N ILE A 238 4.21 14.16 -11.69
CA ILE A 238 4.91 13.56 -12.83
C ILE A 238 4.44 12.14 -13.14
N LEU A 239 4.04 11.34 -12.14
CA LEU A 239 3.51 9.99 -12.37
C LEU A 239 2.12 10.05 -13.01
N HIS A 240 1.31 11.05 -12.66
CA HIS A 240 0.04 11.29 -13.34
C HIS A 240 0.23 11.74 -14.79
N ASP A 241 1.22 12.60 -15.05
CA ASP A 241 1.56 13.01 -16.41
C ASP A 241 2.06 11.81 -17.26
N MET A 242 2.87 10.92 -16.68
CA MET A 242 3.28 9.67 -17.32
C MET A 242 2.08 8.75 -17.61
N GLU A 243 1.20 8.57 -16.62
CA GLU A 243 0.00 7.74 -16.75
C GLU A 243 -0.91 8.22 -17.89
N ALA A 244 -1.07 9.53 -18.05
CA ALA A 244 -1.84 10.13 -19.13
C ALA A 244 -1.29 9.79 -20.53
N MET A 245 0.00 9.45 -20.64
CA MET A 245 0.65 9.06 -21.91
C MET A 245 0.94 7.56 -22.02
N ARG A 246 0.30 6.71 -21.19
CA ARG A 246 0.52 5.24 -21.20
C ARG A 246 0.42 4.61 -22.59
N GLN A 247 -0.35 5.18 -23.51
CA GLN A 247 -0.56 4.66 -24.86
C GLN A 247 0.63 4.83 -25.82
N THR A 248 1.73 5.48 -25.42
CA THR A 248 2.97 5.57 -26.23
C THR A 248 4.06 4.66 -25.65
N PRO A 249 4.00 3.32 -25.86
CA PRO A 249 4.91 2.37 -25.23
C PRO A 249 6.31 2.36 -25.84
N SER A 250 6.48 2.96 -27.02
CA SER A 250 7.76 3.06 -27.71
C SER A 250 8.11 4.51 -27.98
N VAL A 251 9.39 4.84 -27.83
CA VAL A 251 9.95 6.14 -28.19
C VAL A 251 11.19 5.91 -29.05
N CYS A 252 11.36 6.74 -30.07
CA CYS A 252 12.54 6.74 -30.93
C CYS A 252 12.96 8.19 -31.16
N GLY A 253 14.28 8.45 -31.16
CA GLY A 253 14.79 9.79 -31.32
C GLY A 253 16.30 9.88 -31.29
N GLU A 254 16.81 10.96 -31.85
CA GLU A 254 18.24 11.24 -31.90
C GLU A 254 18.71 11.81 -30.55
N LEU A 255 19.62 11.10 -29.88
CA LEU A 255 20.16 11.48 -28.58
C LEU A 255 21.69 11.46 -28.58
N ARG A 256 22.26 12.26 -27.68
CA ARG A 256 23.69 12.28 -27.39
C ARG A 256 24.03 11.24 -26.33
N LEU A 257 24.95 10.32 -26.62
CA LEU A 257 25.43 9.27 -25.72
C LEU A 257 26.86 9.52 -25.28
N ALA A 258 27.14 9.33 -23.99
CA ALA A 258 28.47 9.05 -23.47
C ALA A 258 28.42 7.83 -22.52
N THR A 259 29.14 6.76 -22.86
CA THR A 259 29.27 5.58 -22.00
C THR A 259 30.21 5.86 -20.82
N GLU A 260 30.32 4.91 -19.89
CA GLU A 260 31.20 5.01 -18.70
C GLU A 260 32.68 5.28 -19.04
N ALA A 261 33.12 4.97 -20.26
CA ALA A 261 34.50 5.17 -20.73
C ALA A 261 34.67 6.45 -21.59
N MET A 262 33.59 7.06 -22.04
CA MET A 262 33.62 8.17 -22.99
C MET A 262 33.69 9.52 -22.28
N LYS A 263 34.66 10.36 -22.68
CA LYS A 263 34.77 11.76 -22.22
C LYS A 263 33.82 12.72 -22.93
N SER A 264 33.51 12.44 -24.20
CA SER A 264 32.68 13.30 -25.05
C SER A 264 31.42 12.58 -25.50
N PHE A 265 30.35 13.36 -25.72
CA PHE A 265 29.06 12.85 -26.17
C PHE A 265 29.01 12.73 -27.69
N LYS A 266 28.49 11.60 -28.18
CA LYS A 266 28.30 11.31 -29.61
C LYS A 266 26.82 11.10 -29.93
N LEU A 267 26.39 11.61 -31.06
CA LEU A 267 25.01 11.57 -31.51
C LEU A 267 24.66 10.20 -32.10
N HIS A 268 23.56 9.60 -31.67
CA HIS A 268 23.05 8.32 -32.18
C HIS A 268 21.53 8.32 -32.21
N MET A 269 20.94 7.45 -33.02
CA MET A 269 19.52 7.14 -32.94
C MET A 269 19.28 6.16 -31.79
N PHE A 270 18.30 6.45 -30.94
CA PHE A 270 17.90 5.59 -29.83
C PHE A 270 16.46 5.15 -29.99
N GLU A 271 16.14 3.99 -29.43
CA GLU A 271 14.79 3.46 -29.34
C GLU A 271 14.57 2.75 -28.01
N VAL A 272 13.41 2.98 -27.39
CA VAL A 272 12.85 2.08 -26.37
C VAL A 272 11.72 1.30 -27.01
N GLN A 273 11.85 -0.02 -27.06
CA GLN A 273 10.83 -0.92 -27.55
C GLN A 273 10.96 -2.27 -26.85
N ASN A 274 9.84 -2.95 -26.57
CA ASN A 274 9.83 -4.30 -25.98
C ASN A 274 10.66 -4.42 -24.68
N SER A 275 10.51 -3.43 -23.78
CA SER A 275 11.25 -3.34 -22.51
C SER A 275 12.78 -3.28 -22.63
N ARG A 276 13.28 -2.83 -23.78
CA ARG A 276 14.70 -2.68 -24.08
C ARG A 276 14.99 -1.27 -24.58
N LEU A 277 16.08 -0.69 -24.09
CA LEU A 277 16.69 0.51 -24.62
C LEU A 277 17.81 0.09 -25.57
N CYS A 278 17.84 0.60 -26.78
CA CYS A 278 18.92 0.32 -27.73
C CYS A 278 19.30 1.56 -28.52
N TYR A 279 20.49 1.53 -29.10
CA TYR A 279 20.93 2.56 -30.02
C TYR A 279 21.61 1.98 -31.25
N PHE A 280 21.59 2.77 -32.32
CA PHE A 280 21.98 2.34 -33.64
C PHE A 280 23.19 3.12 -34.16
N LYS A 281 23.93 2.49 -35.09
CA LYS A 281 25.09 3.10 -35.74
C LYS A 281 24.71 4.24 -36.66
N ASP A 282 23.55 4.15 -37.29
CA ASP A 282 23.04 5.11 -38.27
C ASP A 282 21.67 5.65 -37.86
N LYS A 283 21.25 6.73 -38.54
CA LYS A 283 19.94 7.35 -38.31
C LYS A 283 18.77 6.51 -38.82
N GLN A 284 19.04 5.50 -39.65
CA GLN A 284 18.03 4.65 -40.29
C GLN A 284 17.64 3.45 -39.40
N GLY A 285 18.34 3.24 -38.28
CA GLY A 285 18.07 2.14 -37.36
C GLY A 285 18.56 0.78 -37.86
N SER A 286 19.46 0.76 -38.85
CA SER A 286 19.76 -0.48 -39.60
C SER A 286 20.67 -1.43 -38.83
N HIS A 287 21.57 -0.91 -37.98
CA HIS A 287 22.53 -1.70 -37.22
C HIS A 287 22.51 -1.31 -35.74
N LYS A 288 21.94 -2.18 -34.90
CA LYS A 288 21.91 -2.05 -33.45
C LYS A 288 23.31 -2.25 -32.86
N ILE A 289 23.83 -1.26 -32.14
CA ILE A 289 25.16 -1.33 -31.51
C ILE A 289 25.09 -1.98 -30.14
N GLU A 290 24.22 -1.46 -29.27
CA GLU A 290 24.06 -1.95 -27.90
C GLU A 290 22.60 -1.98 -27.51
N GLU A 291 22.29 -2.84 -26.55
CA GLU A 291 20.95 -3.04 -26.02
C GLU A 291 21.01 -3.29 -24.52
N TRP A 292 20.15 -2.62 -23.78
CA TRP A 292 19.97 -2.80 -22.35
C TRP A 292 18.53 -3.19 -22.04
N LYS A 293 18.36 -4.28 -21.29
CA LYS A 293 17.07 -4.61 -20.70
C LYS A 293 16.79 -3.60 -19.59
N ILE A 294 15.64 -2.93 -19.68
CA ILE A 294 15.31 -1.83 -18.76
C ILE A 294 15.20 -2.33 -17.32
N LYS A 295 14.72 -3.56 -17.12
CA LYS A 295 14.68 -4.21 -15.80
C LYS A 295 16.05 -4.44 -15.16
N ASP A 296 17.13 -4.49 -15.93
CA ASP A 296 18.49 -4.78 -15.43
C ASP A 296 19.29 -3.51 -15.11
N ILE A 297 18.74 -2.34 -15.41
CA ILE A 297 19.36 -1.04 -15.18
C ILE A 297 18.58 -0.20 -14.16
N LEU A 298 19.25 0.79 -13.59
CA LEU A 298 18.68 1.89 -12.85
C LEU A 298 18.92 3.16 -13.66
N TRP A 299 17.89 3.97 -13.85
CA TRP A 299 17.99 5.20 -14.62
C TRP A 299 17.62 6.40 -13.75
N TYR A 300 18.37 7.48 -13.94
CA TYR A 300 18.32 8.72 -13.17
C TYR A 300 18.11 9.86 -14.14
N VAL A 301 17.18 10.76 -13.82
CA VAL A 301 17.08 12.04 -14.50
C VAL A 301 18.23 12.92 -14.04
N GLY A 302 19.03 13.39 -14.99
CA GLY A 302 20.20 14.22 -14.75
C GLY A 302 21.51 13.59 -15.24
N HIS A 303 22.61 14.26 -14.90
CA HIS A 303 23.96 13.87 -15.27
C HIS A 303 24.94 14.34 -14.20
N GLU A 304 26.12 13.72 -14.13
CA GLU A 304 27.18 14.20 -13.25
C GLU A 304 27.71 15.56 -13.71
N ILE A 305 28.05 16.45 -12.76
CA ILE A 305 28.50 17.83 -13.03
C ILE A 305 29.72 17.86 -13.95
N LYS A 306 30.67 16.95 -13.72
CA LYS A 306 31.96 16.89 -14.44
C LYS A 306 31.81 16.48 -15.91
N ARG A 307 30.63 16.00 -16.33
CA ARG A 307 30.34 15.54 -17.70
C ARG A 307 28.99 16.08 -18.19
N ASN A 308 28.96 17.38 -18.45
CA ASN A 308 27.76 18.06 -18.91
C ASN A 308 27.53 17.84 -20.42
N PRO A 309 26.36 17.32 -20.86
CA PRO A 309 26.03 17.12 -22.27
C PRO A 309 25.66 18.40 -23.03
N GLN A 310 25.58 19.56 -22.36
CA GLN A 310 25.11 20.85 -22.90
C GLN A 310 23.77 20.70 -23.63
N SER A 311 22.87 19.93 -23.02
CA SER A 311 21.56 19.55 -23.56
C SER A 311 20.46 19.98 -22.60
N ARG A 312 19.20 20.01 -23.06
CA ARG A 312 18.07 20.46 -22.23
C ARG A 312 17.72 19.48 -21.13
N TRP A 313 17.93 18.19 -21.38
CA TRP A 313 17.72 17.14 -20.43
C TRP A 313 18.74 16.02 -20.61
N ALA A 314 18.93 15.23 -19.57
CA ALA A 314 19.76 14.04 -19.58
C ALA A 314 19.13 12.94 -18.73
N ILE A 315 19.39 11.70 -19.09
CA ILE A 315 19.11 10.51 -18.29
C ILE A 315 20.42 9.73 -18.19
N THR A 316 20.86 9.45 -16.98
CA THR A 316 22.03 8.62 -16.71
C THR A 316 21.58 7.28 -16.16
N PHE A 317 22.07 6.17 -16.69
CA PHE A 317 21.72 4.84 -16.23
C PHE A 317 22.94 3.98 -15.94
N ILE A 318 22.76 3.06 -15.00
CA ILE A 318 23.77 2.13 -14.50
C ILE A 318 23.18 0.72 -14.43
N PRO A 319 23.97 -0.35 -14.54
CA PRO A 319 23.48 -1.68 -14.22
C PRO A 319 23.13 -1.77 -12.72
N ARG A 320 22.12 -2.58 -12.36
CA ARG A 320 21.71 -2.76 -10.95
C ARG A 320 22.86 -3.25 -10.06
N ASN A 321 23.76 -4.05 -10.61
CA ASN A 321 25.00 -4.52 -9.98
C ASN A 321 26.21 -3.65 -10.34
N LYS A 322 26.03 -2.32 -10.32
CA LYS A 322 27.06 -1.32 -10.61
C LYS A 322 28.38 -1.66 -9.91
N GLN A 323 29.44 -1.77 -10.70
CA GLN A 323 30.80 -1.87 -10.19
C GLN A 323 31.34 -0.49 -9.82
N LYS A 324 32.35 -0.47 -8.94
CA LYS A 324 33.08 0.77 -8.61
C LYS A 324 33.77 1.33 -9.86
N ARG A 325 33.95 2.65 -9.88
CA ARG A 325 34.65 3.37 -10.94
C ARG A 325 36.06 2.80 -11.10
N SER A 326 36.56 2.81 -12.33
CA SER A 326 37.94 2.44 -12.65
C SER A 326 38.60 3.49 -13.54
N LYS A 327 39.90 3.35 -13.82
CA LYS A 327 40.59 4.25 -14.76
C LYS A 327 39.97 4.20 -16.17
N ASP A 328 39.52 3.03 -16.59
CA ASP A 328 38.88 2.81 -17.90
C ASP A 328 37.41 3.23 -17.92
N LYS A 329 36.76 3.21 -16.74
CA LYS A 329 35.36 3.59 -16.54
C LYS A 329 35.25 4.64 -15.42
N PRO A 330 35.71 5.88 -15.65
CA PRO A 330 35.80 6.89 -14.59
C PRO A 330 34.47 7.57 -14.27
N TRP A 331 33.43 7.37 -15.10
CA TRP A 331 32.15 8.08 -15.01
C TRP A 331 31.09 7.26 -14.26
N PHE A 332 30.06 7.93 -13.73
CA PHE A 332 29.05 7.26 -12.88
C PHE A 332 28.28 6.15 -13.62
N GLY A 333 27.94 6.40 -14.89
CA GLY A 333 27.12 5.51 -15.71
C GLY A 333 27.13 5.91 -17.18
N CYS A 334 26.23 5.34 -17.96
CA CYS A 334 25.96 5.76 -19.33
C CYS A 334 24.95 6.92 -19.32
N THR A 335 25.26 8.02 -20.00
CA THR A 335 24.39 9.19 -20.06
C THR A 335 23.88 9.40 -21.48
N ILE A 336 22.55 9.47 -21.62
CA ILE A 336 21.85 9.94 -22.82
C ILE A 336 21.32 11.34 -22.58
N ALA A 337 21.30 12.18 -23.62
CA ALA A 337 20.86 13.55 -23.51
C ALA A 337 20.16 14.03 -24.78
N GLY A 338 19.10 14.83 -24.59
CA GLY A 338 18.27 15.34 -25.68
C GLY A 338 18.11 16.85 -25.66
N ALA A 339 17.85 17.42 -26.84
CA ALA A 339 17.76 18.87 -27.04
C ALA A 339 16.35 19.43 -26.82
N VAL A 340 15.31 18.60 -26.87
CA VAL A 340 13.90 19.01 -26.78
C VAL A 340 13.34 18.65 -25.41
N THR A 341 12.98 19.65 -24.60
CA THR A 341 12.50 19.44 -23.22
C THR A 341 11.25 18.57 -23.15
N GLU A 342 10.31 18.75 -24.07
CA GLU A 342 9.05 17.98 -24.11
C GLU A 342 9.27 16.48 -24.32
N ASP A 343 10.37 16.10 -24.98
CA ASP A 343 10.69 14.69 -25.20
C ASP A 343 11.19 14.01 -23.93
N GLN A 344 11.73 14.76 -22.96
CA GLN A 344 12.20 14.19 -21.70
C GLN A 344 11.11 13.34 -21.03
N LEU A 345 9.90 13.89 -20.93
CA LEU A 345 8.79 13.22 -20.29
C LEU A 345 8.34 11.98 -21.09
N LYS A 346 8.38 12.02 -22.43
CA LYS A 346 8.11 10.86 -23.29
C LYS A 346 9.12 9.74 -23.04
N TRP A 347 10.42 10.06 -22.99
CA TRP A 347 11.48 9.11 -22.71
C TRP A 347 11.36 8.51 -21.31
N MET A 348 11.10 9.33 -20.30
CA MET A 348 10.88 8.85 -18.93
C MET A 348 9.65 7.95 -18.83
N THR A 349 8.56 8.28 -19.53
CA THR A 349 7.34 7.47 -19.58
C THR A 349 7.60 6.10 -20.20
N ALA A 350 8.29 6.08 -21.35
CA ALA A 350 8.65 4.83 -22.02
C ALA A 350 9.54 3.94 -21.14
N LEU A 351 10.53 4.52 -20.44
CA LEU A 351 11.39 3.78 -19.51
C LEU A 351 10.59 3.25 -18.30
N MET A 352 9.73 4.07 -17.71
CA MET A 352 8.91 3.68 -16.55
C MET A 352 7.96 2.52 -16.89
N PHE A 353 7.21 2.60 -18.00
CA PHE A 353 6.27 1.54 -18.40
C PHE A 353 6.95 0.31 -19.01
N ALA A 354 8.19 0.44 -19.47
CA ALA A 354 9.01 -0.71 -19.83
C ALA A 354 9.44 -1.54 -18.61
N GLU A 355 9.54 -0.91 -17.44
CA GLU A 355 9.93 -1.52 -16.17
C GLU A 355 8.73 -2.02 -15.36
N HIS A 356 7.66 -1.21 -15.30
CA HIS A 356 6.53 -1.39 -14.40
C HIS A 356 5.18 -1.34 -15.13
N SER A 357 4.26 -2.23 -14.76
CA SER A 357 2.89 -2.25 -15.29
C SER A 357 1.95 -1.23 -14.62
N THR A 358 2.27 -0.81 -13.40
CA THR A 358 1.44 0.07 -12.58
C THR A 358 2.38 1.01 -11.85
N ILE A 359 2.16 2.32 -11.97
CA ILE A 359 3.09 3.33 -11.43
C ILE A 359 2.46 4.22 -10.36
N LEU A 360 1.13 4.32 -10.34
CA LEU A 360 0.39 5.16 -9.41
C LEU A 360 0.12 4.41 -8.10
N PRO A 361 0.34 5.04 -6.93
CA PRO A 361 -0.08 4.46 -5.67
C PRO A 361 -1.61 4.36 -5.58
N THR A 362 -2.11 3.35 -4.87
CA THR A 362 -3.55 3.16 -4.68
C THR A 362 -4.08 4.04 -3.55
N PRO A 363 -5.16 4.84 -3.76
CA PRO A 363 -5.81 5.59 -2.69
C PRO A 363 -6.28 4.67 -1.56
N ARG A 364 -5.93 5.02 -0.31
CA ARG A 364 -6.49 4.36 0.86
C ARG A 364 -7.81 5.05 1.22
N LEU A 365 -8.92 4.32 1.11
CA LEU A 365 -10.26 4.81 1.46
C LEU A 365 -10.47 5.00 2.97
N VAL A 366 -9.48 4.67 3.80
CA VAL A 366 -9.50 4.82 5.26
C VAL A 366 -8.19 5.47 5.70
N ILE A 367 -8.28 6.71 6.16
CA ILE A 367 -7.19 7.42 6.84
C ILE A 367 -7.28 6.97 8.30
N THR A 368 -6.30 6.21 8.77
CA THR A 368 -6.18 5.79 10.19
C THR A 368 -5.47 6.83 11.01
#